data_AF-A0A9D6IRH1-F1
#
_entry.id   AF-A0A9D6IRH1-F1
#
_cell.length_a   1.000
_cell.length_b   1.000
_cell.length_c   1.000
_cell.angle_alpha   90.00
_cell.angle_beta   90.00
_cell.angle_gamma   90.00
#
_symmetry.space_group_name_H-M   'P 1'
#
loop_
_entity.id
_entity.type
_entity.pdbx_description
1 polymer ?
#
loop_
_entity_poly.entity_id
_entity_poly.type
_entity_poly.pdbx_seq_one_letter_code
_entity_poly.pdbx_strand_id
1 'polypeptide(L)'
;MADRIGVDAVRLNWKDKNRPVVVTPDDQDRFMTTVQDAVRACRAHENSVRFNDQFQQTINRLGTWVRDHRSEILQAYVSIRDTDLLFLVETRSREYSREFEDALTDLDISIAQDSALNLIRLSVLAIPHSSPEAVNSFLSAGRALVFSHA
;
A
#
# COMPACT_ATOMS: atom_id res chain seq x y z
N MET A 1 36.56 -12.10 -26.81
CA MET A 1 35.30 -12.12 -27.59
C MET A 1 34.19 -11.74 -26.64
N ALA A 2 33.72 -10.49 -26.71
CA ALA A 2 32.62 -10.02 -25.87
C ALA A 2 31.31 -10.43 -26.54
N ASP A 3 30.59 -11.35 -25.91
CA ASP A 3 29.28 -11.78 -26.35
C ASP A 3 28.31 -10.61 -26.15
N ARG A 4 27.83 -10.04 -27.26
CA ARG A 4 26.78 -9.02 -27.22
C ARG A 4 25.49 -9.76 -26.94
N ILE A 5 25.07 -9.79 -25.68
CA ILE A 5 23.72 -10.20 -25.31
C ILE A 5 22.77 -9.17 -25.91
N GLY A 6 22.31 -9.43 -27.14
CA GLY A 6 21.17 -8.76 -27.72
C GLY A 6 19.97 -9.09 -26.85
N VAL A 7 19.38 -8.08 -26.21
CA VAL A 7 18.17 -8.26 -25.41
C VAL A 7 16.99 -8.39 -26.37
N ASP A 8 16.88 -9.54 -27.03
CA ASP A 8 15.70 -9.89 -27.79
C ASP A 8 14.60 -10.26 -26.80
N ALA A 9 13.57 -9.43 -26.73
CA ALA A 9 12.44 -9.65 -25.84
C ALA A 9 11.74 -10.98 -26.15
N VAL A 10 11.53 -11.82 -25.12
CA VAL A 10 10.71 -13.03 -25.23
C VAL A 10 9.25 -12.61 -25.42
N ARG A 11 8.67 -12.95 -26.57
CA ARG A 11 7.28 -12.62 -26.90
C ARG A 11 6.34 -13.76 -26.54
N LEU A 12 5.48 -13.54 -25.55
CA LEU A 12 4.41 -14.45 -25.18
C LEU A 12 3.09 -13.95 -25.76
N ASN A 13 2.41 -14.78 -26.57
CA ASN A 13 1.12 -14.41 -27.18
C ASN A 13 -0.03 -15.07 -26.42
N TRP A 14 -0.98 -14.29 -25.92
CA TRP A 14 -2.15 -14.81 -25.18
C TRP A 14 -3.00 -15.81 -25.99
N LYS A 15 -2.97 -15.74 -27.34
CA LYS A 15 -3.63 -16.74 -28.18
C LYS A 15 -3.11 -18.16 -27.94
N ASP A 16 -1.86 -18.29 -27.49
CA ASP A 16 -1.19 -19.54 -27.17
C ASP A 16 -1.25 -19.86 -25.67
N LYS A 17 -2.28 -19.40 -24.94
CA LYS A 17 -2.39 -19.48 -23.47
C LYS A 17 -2.04 -20.84 -22.83
N ASN A 18 -2.31 -21.95 -23.51
CA ASN A 18 -2.05 -23.32 -23.02
C ASN A 18 -0.68 -23.87 -23.43
N ARG A 19 0.09 -23.15 -24.25
CA ARG A 19 1.41 -23.59 -24.70
C ARG A 19 2.38 -23.61 -23.51
N PRO A 20 3.18 -24.69 -23.35
CA PRO A 20 4.18 -24.74 -22.31
C PRO A 20 5.32 -23.76 -22.59
N VAL A 21 5.84 -23.15 -21.52
CA VAL A 21 6.99 -22.27 -21.49
C VAL A 21 7.99 -22.87 -20.50
N VAL A 22 9.27 -22.92 -20.87
CA VAL A 22 10.36 -23.34 -20.00
C VAL A 22 11.06 -22.08 -19.50
N VAL A 23 11.19 -21.93 -18.19
CA VAL A 23 11.95 -20.86 -17.55
C VAL A 23 13.25 -21.44 -17.01
N THR A 24 14.38 -20.78 -17.28
CA THR A 24 15.70 -21.17 -16.79
C THR A 24 16.29 -20.00 -16.02
N PRO A 25 16.18 -19.98 -14.68
CA PRO A 25 16.82 -18.98 -13.84
C PRO A 25 18.34 -19.20 -13.76
N ASP A 26 19.05 -18.24 -13.16
CA ASP A 26 20.52 -18.28 -13.03
C ASP A 26 21.04 -19.48 -12.21
N ASP A 27 20.24 -19.93 -11.23
CA ASP A 27 20.51 -21.13 -10.42
C ASP A 27 20.36 -22.45 -11.19
N GLN A 28 19.99 -22.38 -12.47
CA GLN A 28 19.71 -23.51 -13.36
C GLN A 28 18.54 -24.40 -12.92
N ASP A 29 17.72 -23.99 -11.94
CA ASP A 29 16.54 -24.74 -11.51
C ASP A 29 15.38 -24.49 -12.48
N ARG A 30 15.32 -25.32 -13.53
CA ARG A 30 14.36 -25.15 -14.62
C ARG A 30 12.98 -25.59 -14.19
N PHE A 31 11.99 -24.77 -14.50
CA PHE A 31 10.59 -25.14 -14.32
C PHE A 31 9.78 -24.87 -15.59
N MET A 32 8.67 -25.60 -15.73
CA MET A 32 7.72 -25.44 -16.82
C MET A 32 6.45 -24.78 -16.32
N THR A 33 5.89 -23.89 -17.11
CA THR A 33 4.60 -23.24 -16.86
C THR A 33 3.85 -23.05 -18.17
N THR A 34 2.66 -22.47 -18.14
CA THR A 34 1.90 -22.11 -19.35
C THR A 34 2.13 -20.65 -19.72
N VAL A 35 1.89 -20.28 -20.98
CA VAL A 35 1.86 -18.86 -21.40
C VAL A 35 0.88 -18.05 -20.53
N GLN A 36 -0.27 -18.63 -20.19
CA GLN A 36 -1.26 -17.99 -19.33
C GLN A 36 -0.70 -17.63 -17.96
N ASP A 37 -0.06 -18.59 -17.31
CA ASP A 37 0.45 -18.41 -15.95
C ASP A 37 1.69 -17.50 -15.93
N ALA A 38 2.55 -17.58 -16.95
CA ALA A 38 3.63 -16.63 -17.14
C ALA A 38 3.11 -15.19 -17.28
N VAL A 39 2.10 -14.96 -18.13
CA VAL A 39 1.47 -13.63 -18.28
C VAL A 39 0.82 -13.16 -16.98
N ARG A 40 0.16 -14.05 -16.23
CA ARG A 40 -0.43 -13.72 -14.93
C ARG A 40 0.64 -13.33 -13.91
N ALA A 41 1.74 -14.07 -13.83
CA ALA A 41 2.86 -13.78 -12.94
C ALA A 41 3.49 -12.42 -13.27
N CYS A 42 3.72 -12.13 -14.56
CA CYS A 42 4.22 -10.82 -14.99
C CYS A 42 3.28 -9.68 -14.58
N ARG A 43 1.97 -9.83 -14.84
CA ARG A 43 0.97 -8.81 -14.42
C ARG A 43 0.89 -8.64 -12.92
N ALA A 44 0.97 -9.74 -12.16
CA ALA A 44 0.99 -9.69 -10.70
C ALA A 44 2.22 -8.93 -10.19
N HIS A 45 3.38 -9.18 -10.78
CA HIS A 45 4.61 -8.46 -10.47
C HIS A 45 4.49 -6.95 -10.81
N GLU A 46 4.05 -6.60 -12.01
CA GLU A 46 3.81 -5.21 -12.42
C GLU A 46 2.84 -4.49 -11.47
N ASN A 47 1.73 -5.14 -11.10
CA ASN A 47 0.76 -4.60 -10.15
C ASN A 47 1.37 -4.44 -8.75
N SER A 48 2.23 -5.36 -8.30
CA SER A 48 2.92 -5.25 -7.02
C SER A 48 3.88 -4.07 -6.99
N VAL A 49 4.63 -3.84 -8.08
CA VAL A 49 5.54 -2.69 -8.20
C VAL A 49 4.74 -1.38 -8.14
N ARG A 50 3.68 -1.28 -8.96
CA ARG A 50 2.80 -0.10 -8.95
C ARG A 50 2.14 0.13 -7.59
N PHE A 51 1.64 -0.92 -6.95
CA PHE A 51 1.06 -0.82 -5.62
C PHE A 51 2.07 -0.30 -4.61
N ASN A 52 3.31 -0.81 -4.62
CA ASN A 52 4.36 -0.34 -3.72
C ASN A 52 4.65 1.16 -3.92
N ASP A 53 4.73 1.62 -5.17
CA ASP A 53 4.95 3.05 -5.47
C ASP A 53 3.80 3.92 -4.96
N GLN A 54 2.55 3.48 -5.15
CA GLN A 54 1.37 4.19 -4.64
C GLN A 54 1.30 4.15 -3.12
N PHE A 55 1.67 3.04 -2.50
CA PHE A 55 1.72 2.90 -1.05
C PHE A 55 2.73 3.88 -0.44
N GLN A 56 3.94 4.00 -1.00
CA GLN A 56 4.93 4.97 -0.53
C GLN A 56 4.43 6.41 -0.67
N GLN A 57 3.77 6.76 -1.77
CA GLN A 57 3.17 8.07 -1.96
C GLN A 57 2.08 8.36 -0.90
N THR A 58 1.21 7.39 -0.64
CA THR A 58 0.20 7.48 0.42
C THR A 58 0.85 7.69 1.78
N ILE A 59 1.85 6.89 2.17
CA ILE A 59 2.54 7.04 3.45
C ILE A 59 3.19 8.43 3.60
N ASN A 60 3.83 8.95 2.54
CA ASN A 60 4.40 10.30 2.56
C ASN A 60 3.36 11.40 2.75
N ARG A 61 2.18 11.24 2.12
CA ARG A 61 1.06 12.17 2.24
C ARG A 61 0.46 12.14 3.64
N LEU A 62 0.22 10.95 4.18
CA LEU A 62 -0.23 10.76 5.56
C LEU A 62 0.77 11.34 6.56
N GLY A 63 2.07 11.09 6.38
CA GLY A 63 3.11 11.64 7.24
C GLY A 63 3.19 13.17 7.19
N THR A 64 2.97 13.76 6.02
CA THR A 64 2.87 15.22 5.87
C THR A 64 1.66 15.75 6.62
N TRP A 65 0.49 15.14 6.43
CA TRP A 65 -0.74 15.54 7.13
C TRP A 65 -0.60 15.43 8.66
N VAL A 66 0.00 14.34 9.17
CA VAL A 66 0.28 14.14 10.61
C VAL A 66 1.18 15.24 11.15
N ARG A 67 2.23 15.62 10.40
CA ARG A 67 3.14 16.71 10.80
C ARG A 67 2.42 18.05 10.89
N ASP A 68 1.54 18.33 9.93
CA ASP A 68 0.82 19.60 9.85
C ASP A 68 -0.23 19.74 10.98
N HIS A 69 -0.75 18.61 11.50
CA HIS A 69 -1.72 18.55 12.59
C HIS A 69 -1.14 18.03 13.92
N ARG A 70 0.19 18.05 14.09
CA ARG A 70 0.89 17.43 15.23
C ARG A 70 0.46 17.94 16.61
N SER A 71 -0.05 19.17 16.70
CA SER A 71 -0.54 19.76 17.94
C SER A 71 -1.84 19.13 18.43
N GLU A 72 -2.61 18.51 17.53
CA GLU A 72 -3.89 17.89 17.82
C GLU A 72 -3.78 16.36 17.93
N ILE A 73 -2.75 15.78 17.30
CA ILE A 73 -2.51 14.34 17.25
C ILE A 73 -1.63 13.90 18.41
N LEU A 74 -2.13 12.93 19.19
CA LEU A 74 -1.32 12.22 20.17
C LEU A 74 -0.46 11.18 19.46
N GLN A 75 -1.08 10.35 18.61
CA GLN A 75 -0.42 9.28 17.89
C GLN A 75 -1.19 8.95 16.61
N ALA A 76 -0.49 8.53 15.56
CA ALA A 76 -1.13 8.07 14.32
C ALA A 76 -0.55 6.73 13.87
N TYR A 77 -1.40 5.92 13.23
CA TYR A 77 -1.13 4.57 12.81
C TYR A 77 -1.65 4.31 11.40
N VAL A 78 -0.94 3.49 10.63
CA VAL A 78 -1.49 2.81 9.45
C VAL A 78 -1.51 1.32 9.71
N SER A 79 -2.69 0.72 9.68
CA SER A 79 -2.89 -0.72 9.81
C SER A 79 -3.60 -1.27 8.59
N ILE A 80 -3.56 -2.59 8.40
CA ILE A 80 -4.45 -3.28 7.47
C ILE A 80 -5.72 -3.67 8.25
N ARG A 81 -6.89 -3.46 7.66
CA ARG A 81 -8.18 -3.95 8.17
C ARG A 81 -8.95 -4.57 7.02
N ASP A 82 -9.28 -5.85 7.15
CA ASP A 82 -9.88 -6.68 6.10
C ASP A 82 -9.04 -6.65 4.80
N THR A 83 -9.45 -5.88 3.80
CA THR A 83 -8.76 -5.71 2.51
C THR A 83 -8.15 -4.33 2.29
N ASP A 84 -8.38 -3.41 3.22
CA ASP A 84 -8.12 -1.97 3.02
C ASP A 84 -7.12 -1.45 4.07
N LEU A 85 -6.51 -0.30 3.78
CA LEU A 85 -5.68 0.41 4.75
C LEU A 85 -6.57 1.21 5.70
N LEU A 86 -6.25 1.16 6.98
CA LEU A 86 -6.83 2.01 8.01
C LEU A 86 -5.78 3.01 8.46
N PHE A 87 -6.06 4.30 8.28
CA PHE A 87 -5.34 5.39 8.93
C PHE A 87 -6.08 5.77 10.23
N LEU A 88 -5.55 5.32 11.35
CA LEU A 88 -6.09 5.58 12.68
C LEU A 88 -5.33 6.73 13.33
N VAL A 89 -6.05 7.73 13.80
CA VAL A 89 -5.49 8.91 14.47
C VAL A 89 -6.05 9.00 15.88
N GLU A 90 -5.17 8.92 16.87
CA GLU A 90 -5.48 9.21 18.26
C GLU A 90 -5.24 10.70 18.52
N THR A 91 -6.28 11.43 18.90
CA THR A 91 -6.19 12.86 19.19
C THR A 91 -5.77 13.09 20.64
N ARG A 92 -5.13 14.24 20.92
CA ARG A 92 -4.76 14.65 22.28
C ARG A 92 -5.97 15.07 23.10
N SER A 93 -6.99 15.60 22.43
CA SER A 93 -8.24 16.00 23.05
C SER A 93 -9.10 14.77 23.37
N ARG A 94 -9.90 14.87 24.43
CA ARG A 94 -10.99 13.92 24.69
C ARG A 94 -12.33 14.41 24.13
N GLU A 95 -12.38 15.66 23.70
CA GLU A 95 -13.57 16.29 23.16
C GLU A 95 -13.58 16.20 21.64
N TYR A 96 -14.78 16.08 21.10
CA TYR A 96 -15.02 16.10 19.66
C TYR A 96 -14.60 17.47 19.07
N SER A 97 -13.72 17.45 18.07
CA SER A 97 -13.33 18.63 17.31
C SER A 97 -13.87 18.50 15.88
N ARG A 98 -14.89 19.31 15.56
CA ARG A 98 -15.47 19.30 14.20
C ARG A 98 -14.44 19.67 13.13
N GLU A 99 -13.60 20.66 13.42
CA GLU A 99 -12.58 21.13 12.49
C GLU A 99 -11.57 20.03 12.15
N PHE A 100 -11.19 19.23 13.15
CA PHE A 100 -10.29 18.09 12.96
C PHE A 100 -10.93 16.97 12.12
N GLU A 101 -12.21 16.66 12.38
CA GLU A 101 -12.95 15.65 11.63
C GLU A 101 -13.19 16.08 10.18
N ASP A 102 -13.49 17.35 9.95
CA ASP A 102 -13.61 17.94 8.62
C ASP A 102 -12.25 17.83 7.88
N ALA A 103 -11.13 18.17 8.54
CA ALA A 103 -9.79 18.04 7.96
C ALA A 103 -9.38 16.59 7.67
N LEU A 104 -9.78 15.64 8.52
CA LEU A 104 -9.54 14.21 8.30
C LEU A 104 -10.40 13.66 7.15
N THR A 105 -11.64 14.14 7.03
CA THR A 105 -12.53 13.83 5.90
C THR A 105 -11.97 14.37 4.59
N ASP A 106 -11.45 15.60 4.58
CA ASP A 106 -10.79 16.18 3.42
C ASP A 106 -9.56 15.37 3.00
N LEU A 107 -8.77 14.86 3.95
CA LEU A 107 -7.67 13.96 3.67
C LEU A 107 -8.15 12.70 2.94
N ASP A 108 -9.19 12.04 3.46
CA ASP A 108 -9.77 10.83 2.86
C ASP A 108 -10.25 11.07 1.43
N ILE A 109 -11.05 12.12 1.22
CA ILE A 109 -11.53 12.53 -0.09
C ILE A 109 -10.35 12.77 -1.04
N SER A 110 -9.33 13.49 -0.56
CA SER A 110 -8.19 13.87 -1.38
C SER A 110 -7.33 12.69 -1.83
N ILE A 111 -7.29 11.61 -1.05
CA ILE A 111 -6.60 10.35 -1.41
C ILE A 111 -7.50 9.53 -2.34
N ALA A 112 -8.80 9.41 -2.03
CA ALA A 112 -9.75 8.65 -2.82
C ALA A 112 -9.94 9.21 -4.25
N GLN A 113 -9.83 10.53 -4.42
CA GLN A 113 -9.95 11.21 -5.72
C GLN A 113 -8.65 11.24 -6.53
N ASP A 114 -7.52 10.83 -5.95
CA ASP A 114 -6.23 10.87 -6.63
C ASP A 114 -6.08 9.69 -7.60
N SER A 115 -6.16 9.98 -8.90
CA SER A 115 -5.98 8.97 -9.94
C SER A 115 -4.62 8.28 -9.91
N ALA A 116 -3.59 8.90 -9.31
CA ALA A 116 -2.28 8.29 -9.12
C ALA A 116 -2.29 7.21 -8.03
N LEU A 117 -3.27 7.21 -7.12
CA LEU A 117 -3.39 6.30 -5.98
C LEU A 117 -4.54 5.27 -6.15
N ASN A 118 -4.94 4.99 -7.38
CA ASN A 118 -6.11 4.18 -7.70
C ASN A 118 -6.08 2.69 -7.26
N LEU A 119 -4.94 2.17 -6.80
CA LEU A 119 -4.81 0.84 -6.21
C LEU A 119 -4.92 0.86 -4.68
N ILE A 120 -4.93 2.04 -4.07
CA ILE A 120 -5.00 2.22 -2.63
C ILE A 120 -6.45 2.44 -2.21
N ARG A 121 -6.90 1.62 -1.27
CA ARG A 121 -8.15 1.83 -0.54
C ARG A 121 -7.79 2.21 0.88
N LEU A 122 -8.12 3.44 1.24
CA LEU A 122 -7.87 3.99 2.57
C LEU A 122 -9.21 4.22 3.26
N SER A 123 -9.25 3.94 4.54
CA SER A 123 -10.27 4.42 5.47
C SER A 123 -9.57 5.23 6.55
N VAL A 124 -10.15 6.36 6.92
CA VAL A 124 -9.66 7.20 8.00
C VAL A 124 -10.53 7.04 9.24
N LEU A 125 -9.93 7.10 10.42
CA LEU A 125 -10.66 7.06 11.69
C LEU A 125 -9.92 7.89 12.73
N ALA A 126 -10.62 8.80 13.40
CA ALA A 126 -10.15 9.46 14.60
C ALA A 126 -10.73 8.81 15.86
N ILE A 127 -9.92 8.71 16.92
CA ILE A 127 -10.35 8.35 18.26
C ILE A 127 -9.79 9.35 19.27
N PRO A 128 -10.52 9.65 20.37
CA PRO A 128 -9.97 10.45 21.45
C PRO A 128 -8.82 9.71 22.14
N HIS A 129 -8.00 10.43 22.90
CA HIS A 129 -6.98 9.84 23.76
C HIS A 129 -7.58 8.74 24.65
N SER A 130 -7.21 7.51 24.37
CA SER A 130 -7.81 6.29 24.89
C SER A 130 -6.75 5.41 25.56
N SER A 131 -7.17 4.33 26.22
CA SER A 131 -6.21 3.37 26.75
C SER A 131 -5.53 2.62 25.60
N PRO A 132 -4.30 2.12 25.79
CA PRO A 132 -3.60 1.34 24.76
C PRO A 132 -4.41 0.13 24.29
N GLU A 133 -5.19 -0.51 25.15
CA GLU A 133 -6.06 -1.63 24.81
C GLU A 133 -7.17 -1.21 23.82
N ALA A 134 -7.77 -0.04 24.04
CA ALA A 134 -8.79 0.51 23.15
C ALA A 134 -8.19 0.83 21.78
N VAL A 135 -7.01 1.47 21.74
CA VAL A 135 -6.29 1.74 20.48
C VAL A 135 -5.96 0.42 19.75
N ASN A 136 -5.42 -0.56 20.47
CA ASN A 136 -5.04 -1.86 19.91
C ASN A 136 -6.24 -2.65 19.36
N SER A 137 -7.47 -2.40 19.83
CA SER A 137 -8.66 -3.03 19.28
C SER A 137 -8.95 -2.66 17.82
N PHE A 138 -8.39 -1.53 17.35
CA PHE A 138 -8.48 -1.07 15.96
C PHE A 138 -7.30 -1.54 15.10
N LEU A 139 -6.21 -2.00 15.72
CA LEU A 139 -4.97 -2.35 15.02
C LEU A 139 -4.88 -3.86 14.79
N SER A 140 -4.45 -4.26 13.60
CA SER A 140 -4.11 -5.66 13.33
C SER A 140 -2.82 -6.02 14.06
N ALA A 141 -2.85 -7.11 14.84
CA ALA A 141 -1.73 -7.56 15.64
C ALA A 141 -0.44 -7.70 14.79
N GLY A 142 0.58 -6.91 15.14
CA GLY A 142 1.89 -6.92 14.47
C GLY A 142 1.90 -6.34 13.04
N ARG A 143 0.84 -5.65 12.60
CA ARG A 143 0.71 -5.10 11.24
C ARG A 143 0.28 -3.63 11.24
N ALA A 144 0.88 -2.83 12.12
CA ALA A 144 0.68 -1.40 12.18
C ALA A 144 2.01 -0.65 12.00
N LEU A 145 2.03 0.32 11.08
CA LEU A 145 3.05 1.35 11.00
C LEU A 145 2.68 2.48 11.95
N VAL A 146 3.66 2.98 12.68
CA VAL A 146 3.48 4.04 13.67
C VAL A 146 4.18 5.29 13.15
N PHE A 147 3.48 6.43 13.09
CA PHE A 147 4.11 7.71 12.77
C PHE A 147 4.74 8.26 14.04
N SER A 148 6.08 8.28 14.11
CA SER A 148 6.78 8.93 15.22
C SER A 148 6.82 10.44 15.03
N HIS A 149 6.53 11.19 16.10
CA HIS A 149 6.82 12.63 16.15
C HIS A 149 8.33 12.81 16.09
N ALA A 150 8.84 13.33 14.97
CA ALA A 150 10.19 13.87 14.87
C ALA A 150 10.16 15.38 15.12
#